data_AF-A0A1I0Q3X1-F1
#
_entry.id   AF-A0A1I0Q3X1-F1
#
_cell.length_a   1.000
_cell.length_b   1.000
_cell.length_c   1.000
_cell.angle_alpha   90.00
_cell.angle_beta   90.00
_cell.angle_gamma   90.00
#
_symmetry.space_group_name_H-M   'P 1'
#
loop_
_entity.id
_entity.type
_entity.pdbx_description
1 polymer ?
#
loop_
_entity_poly.entity_id
_entity_poly.type
_entity_poly.pdbx_seq_one_letter_code
_entity_poly.pdbx_strand_id
1 'polypeptide(L)'
;MNTKLIKGNDTEGIKDAARALREGEVVAFPTETVYGLGADARSADSVKKIFEAKGRPSDNPLIVHIYDKAQIGEIAAEVTPLAQKLVDSFMPGPITVIMKKKEAIPSEVTAGLDTVGIRMPVDKVCAEFLRECGVPVAAPSANLSGSPSPTSARHVMDDMDGRIYAVIDGGSSNVGLESTVVDATGEVPVILRPGAVTKEMIDRACGTDTLYGGKSSDDIAPMSPGMKYRHYAPHADVEIMPLTEEQLNAETVTVPEATEEGKDPIRDLADEQKKILFDLASPYILKCREILDKNPAARIGIYAGREAEEILLRADDEVLKSHIWIYPYGDMCDPVAASHGLFAGLRHLDLQGVNVILATGFPEDGIGKAYMNRLNKSAGKSGETTESIRENMEQHRDRKVDDQDFKDIYTASVLFVCDDNKTLSPACECIMRQLFEDNAPYCSEFDIGIGVEPYCESAGIYAVDDETVDPKMAETVAEEIGRRIDHYRTTRACASVYDDNDLILTLRDEQAFEIADAFPEMCERVFSISSYAAAKGLVIKDEQGRIVSVSIPDPKGENKETYVHTVRALKAWLEILFPYILKDLGAEKF
;
A
#
# COMPACT_ATOMS: atom_id res chain seq x y z
N MET A 1 13.39 2.56 -20.79
CA MET A 1 13.03 1.12 -20.73
C MET A 1 11.71 1.03 -20.00
N ASN A 2 10.91 -0.02 -20.19
CA ASN A 2 9.74 -0.27 -19.33
C ASN A 2 10.14 -1.34 -18.31
N THR A 3 9.88 -1.10 -17.02
CA THR A 3 10.19 -2.08 -15.97
C THR A 3 9.18 -3.23 -16.06
N LYS A 4 9.64 -4.48 -16.04
CA LYS A 4 8.73 -5.64 -16.06
C LYS A 4 8.11 -5.89 -14.69
N LEU A 5 6.79 -6.07 -14.61
CA LEU A 5 6.12 -6.55 -13.39
C LEU A 5 5.91 -8.07 -13.48
N ILE A 6 6.54 -8.82 -12.57
CA ILE A 6 6.53 -10.29 -12.55
C ILE A 6 5.72 -10.75 -11.35
N LYS A 7 4.73 -11.62 -11.51
CA LYS A 7 3.96 -12.14 -10.38
C LYS A 7 4.80 -13.16 -9.59
N GLY A 8 4.64 -13.18 -8.26
CA GLY A 8 5.40 -14.06 -7.37
C GLY A 8 5.16 -15.56 -7.58
N ASN A 9 4.14 -15.94 -8.36
CA ASN A 9 3.86 -17.31 -8.78
C ASN A 9 4.30 -17.60 -10.24
N ASP A 10 4.89 -16.63 -10.94
CA ASP A 10 5.43 -16.80 -12.30
C ASP A 10 6.88 -17.31 -12.24
N THR A 11 7.02 -18.63 -12.22
CA THR A 11 8.33 -19.30 -12.15
C THR A 11 9.26 -18.93 -13.31
N GLU A 12 8.73 -18.76 -14.53
CA GLU A 12 9.57 -18.40 -15.69
C GLU A 12 9.99 -16.94 -15.64
N GLY A 13 9.10 -16.04 -15.20
CA GLY A 13 9.45 -14.66 -14.90
C GLY A 13 10.53 -14.55 -13.82
N ILE A 14 10.44 -15.31 -12.72
CA ILE A 14 11.46 -15.34 -11.67
C ILE A 14 12.82 -15.79 -12.22
N LYS A 15 12.84 -16.83 -13.07
CA LYS A 15 14.08 -17.28 -13.74
C LYS A 15 14.64 -16.23 -14.69
N ASP A 16 13.78 -15.52 -15.43
CA ASP A 16 14.16 -14.41 -16.31
C ASP A 16 14.84 -13.29 -15.51
N ALA A 17 14.22 -12.87 -14.40
CA ALA A 17 14.76 -11.86 -13.51
C ALA A 17 16.09 -12.30 -12.87
N ALA A 18 16.19 -13.54 -12.41
CA ALA A 18 17.42 -14.09 -11.84
C ALA A 18 18.56 -14.15 -12.87
N ARG A 19 18.25 -14.49 -14.13
CA ARG A 19 19.20 -14.45 -15.25
C ARG A 19 19.67 -13.01 -15.51
N ALA A 20 18.74 -12.07 -15.62
CA ALA A 20 19.05 -10.66 -15.85
C ALA A 20 19.93 -10.09 -14.73
N LEU A 21 19.65 -10.43 -13.46
CA LEU A 21 20.47 -10.01 -12.32
C LEU A 21 21.93 -10.51 -12.43
N ARG A 22 22.12 -11.78 -12.83
CA ARG A 22 23.47 -12.32 -13.11
C ARG A 22 24.15 -11.67 -14.31
N GLU A 23 23.38 -11.23 -15.29
CA GLU A 23 23.85 -10.46 -16.46
C GLU A 23 24.14 -8.99 -16.12
N GLY A 24 23.94 -8.60 -14.87
CA GLY A 24 24.29 -7.29 -14.33
C GLY A 24 23.14 -6.29 -14.33
N GLU A 25 21.90 -6.73 -14.47
CA GLU A 25 20.72 -5.89 -14.29
C GLU A 25 20.27 -5.79 -12.83
N VAL A 26 19.40 -4.81 -12.57
CA VAL A 26 18.83 -4.55 -11.25
C VAL A 26 17.39 -5.03 -11.22
N VAL A 27 17.05 -5.81 -10.19
CA VAL A 27 15.71 -6.39 -10.00
C VAL A 27 15.22 -6.07 -8.60
N ALA A 28 13.99 -5.57 -8.47
CA ALA A 28 13.34 -5.43 -7.18
C ALA A 28 12.57 -6.70 -6.80
N PHE A 29 12.62 -7.08 -5.53
CA PHE A 29 12.04 -8.33 -5.05
C PHE A 29 11.45 -8.17 -3.63
N PRO A 30 10.42 -8.95 -3.27
CA PRO A 30 9.79 -8.87 -1.97
C PRO A 30 10.71 -9.46 -0.89
N THR A 31 10.51 -9.05 0.36
CA THR A 31 11.01 -9.74 1.56
C THR A 31 9.94 -9.65 2.65
N GLU A 32 10.13 -10.35 3.78
CA GLU A 32 9.23 -10.22 4.93
C GLU A 32 9.29 -8.82 5.56
N THR A 33 10.36 -8.04 5.32
CA THR A 33 10.54 -6.69 5.89
C THR A 33 10.00 -5.58 5.00
N VAL A 34 10.63 -5.42 3.84
CA VAL A 34 10.39 -4.38 2.83
C VAL A 34 10.93 -4.90 1.50
N TYR A 35 10.48 -4.35 0.38
CA TYR A 35 11.02 -4.72 -0.93
C TYR A 35 12.48 -4.28 -1.07
N GLY A 36 13.31 -5.17 -1.60
CA GLY A 36 14.73 -4.96 -1.84
C GLY A 36 15.03 -4.67 -3.30
N LEU A 37 16.07 -3.87 -3.58
CA LEU A 37 16.56 -3.57 -4.93
C LEU A 37 17.89 -4.28 -5.20
N GLY A 38 17.84 -5.43 -5.84
CA GLY A 38 18.95 -6.37 -5.94
C GLY A 38 19.84 -6.23 -7.15
N ALA A 39 21.13 -6.43 -6.94
CA ALA A 39 22.14 -6.71 -7.97
C ALA A 39 23.15 -7.75 -7.44
N ASP A 40 23.91 -8.41 -8.33
CA ASP A 40 24.98 -9.34 -7.91
C ASP A 40 26.01 -8.62 -7.02
N ALA A 41 26.15 -9.06 -5.78
CA ALA A 41 27.02 -8.45 -4.77
C ALA A 41 28.51 -8.56 -5.10
N ARG A 42 28.89 -9.39 -6.08
CA ARG A 42 30.29 -9.58 -6.50
C ARG A 42 30.67 -8.65 -7.65
N SER A 43 29.70 -7.97 -8.25
CA SER A 43 29.90 -7.06 -9.38
C SER A 43 29.79 -5.61 -8.95
N ALA A 44 30.92 -4.91 -8.94
CA ALA A 44 30.97 -3.48 -8.66
C ALA A 44 30.07 -2.67 -9.62
N ASP A 45 30.04 -3.05 -10.90
CA ASP A 45 29.27 -2.33 -11.91
C ASP A 45 27.76 -2.56 -11.76
N SER A 46 27.34 -3.78 -11.40
CA SER A 46 25.92 -4.05 -11.12
C SER A 46 25.45 -3.31 -9.86
N VAL A 47 26.33 -3.21 -8.85
CA VAL A 47 26.04 -2.45 -7.63
C VAL A 47 25.93 -0.95 -7.89
N LYS A 48 26.75 -0.38 -8.79
CA LYS A 48 26.62 1.04 -9.19
C LYS A 48 25.23 1.35 -9.77
N LYS A 49 24.65 0.44 -10.56
CA LYS A 49 23.29 0.60 -11.08
C LYS A 49 22.22 0.74 -9.98
N ILE A 50 22.41 0.12 -8.80
CA ILE A 50 21.52 0.32 -7.64
C ILE A 50 21.56 1.78 -7.19
N PHE A 51 22.76 2.36 -7.05
CA PHE A 51 22.93 3.73 -6.62
C PHE A 51 22.37 4.73 -7.65
N GLU A 52 22.61 4.47 -8.93
CA GLU A 52 22.05 5.23 -10.06
C GLU A 52 20.52 5.20 -10.06
N ALA A 53 19.89 4.02 -9.98
CA ALA A 53 18.45 3.88 -9.97
C ALA A 53 17.79 4.64 -8.80
N LYS A 54 18.40 4.58 -7.62
CA LYS A 54 17.88 5.23 -6.39
C LYS A 54 18.20 6.73 -6.29
N GLY A 55 19.14 7.25 -7.07
CA GLY A 55 19.71 8.60 -6.87
C GLY A 55 20.42 8.75 -5.51
N ARG A 56 21.10 7.69 -5.05
CA ARG A 56 21.66 7.59 -3.69
C ARG A 56 23.18 7.87 -3.67
N PRO A 57 23.72 8.58 -2.66
CA PRO A 57 25.16 8.68 -2.44
C PRO A 57 25.81 7.31 -2.22
N SER A 58 27.02 7.11 -2.77
CA SER A 58 27.76 5.85 -2.71
C SER A 58 28.45 5.56 -1.36
N ASP A 59 28.25 6.42 -0.36
CA ASP A 59 28.93 6.34 0.95
C ASP A 59 28.14 5.55 2.00
N ASN A 60 27.07 4.85 1.58
CA ASN A 60 26.19 4.13 2.49
C ASN A 60 26.12 2.64 2.12
N PRO A 61 26.55 1.72 3.00
CA PRO A 61 26.68 0.31 2.67
C PRO A 61 25.36 -0.35 2.30
N LEU A 62 25.44 -1.49 1.63
CA LEU A 62 24.33 -2.36 1.23
C LEU A 62 24.34 -3.66 2.06
N ILE A 63 23.18 -4.29 2.18
CA ILE A 63 23.03 -5.60 2.82
C ILE A 63 23.08 -6.68 1.75
N VAL A 64 23.91 -7.70 1.96
CA VAL A 64 24.01 -8.86 1.07
C VAL A 64 23.00 -9.92 1.52
N HIS A 65 22.14 -10.31 0.59
CA HIS A 65 21.09 -11.29 0.74
C HIS A 65 21.53 -12.63 0.18
N ILE A 66 21.27 -13.69 0.94
CA ILE A 66 21.63 -15.07 0.59
C ILE A 66 20.41 -15.99 0.70
N TYR A 67 20.44 -17.10 -0.03
CA TYR A 67 19.45 -18.17 0.08
C TYR A 67 19.96 -19.34 0.94
N ASP A 68 21.25 -19.64 0.89
CA ASP A 68 21.86 -20.73 1.66
C ASP A 68 22.91 -20.18 2.62
N LYS A 69 22.88 -20.62 3.89
CA LYS A 69 23.88 -20.26 4.90
C LYS A 69 25.31 -20.60 4.46
N ALA A 70 25.50 -21.59 3.60
CA ALA A 70 26.80 -21.91 3.01
C ALA A 70 27.42 -20.71 2.25
N GLN A 71 26.59 -19.82 1.67
CA GLN A 71 27.05 -18.64 0.95
C GLN A 71 27.71 -17.59 1.87
N ILE A 72 27.52 -17.67 3.20
CA ILE A 72 28.24 -16.81 4.15
C ILE A 72 29.76 -16.97 3.96
N GLY A 73 30.21 -18.19 3.66
CA GLY A 73 31.61 -18.47 3.38
C GLY A 73 32.14 -17.81 2.10
N GLU A 74 31.29 -17.32 1.21
CA GLU A 74 31.69 -16.56 0.01
C GLU A 74 31.87 -15.07 0.31
N ILE A 75 31.20 -14.57 1.36
CA ILE A 75 31.00 -13.14 1.64
C ILE A 75 31.83 -12.69 2.85
N ALA A 76 31.84 -13.48 3.93
CA ALA A 76 32.49 -13.16 5.20
C ALA A 76 33.86 -13.82 5.31
N ALA A 77 34.88 -13.04 5.71
CA ALA A 77 36.24 -13.54 5.94
C ALA A 77 36.32 -14.39 7.21
N GLU A 78 35.47 -14.11 8.18
CA GLU A 78 35.42 -14.73 9.49
C GLU A 78 33.98 -14.78 9.98
N VAL A 79 33.55 -15.93 10.51
CA VAL A 79 32.28 -16.08 11.23
C VAL A 79 32.60 -16.26 12.71
N THR A 80 32.39 -15.21 13.50
CA THR A 80 32.67 -15.23 14.95
C THR A 80 31.67 -16.16 15.67
N PRO A 81 31.99 -16.66 16.88
CA PRO A 81 31.03 -17.44 17.67
C PRO A 81 29.71 -16.70 17.92
N LEU A 82 29.77 -15.38 18.09
CA LEU A 82 28.60 -14.52 18.24
C LEU A 82 27.79 -14.45 16.93
N ALA A 83 28.46 -14.21 15.80
CA ALA A 83 27.82 -14.19 14.49
C ALA A 83 27.14 -15.52 14.17
N GLN A 84 27.78 -16.65 14.50
CA GLN A 84 27.23 -17.98 14.33
C GLN A 84 25.95 -18.17 15.16
N LYS A 85 25.95 -17.78 16.45
CA LYS A 85 24.74 -17.85 17.29
C LYS A 85 23.58 -17.04 16.70
N LEU A 86 23.84 -15.82 16.20
CA LEU A 86 22.82 -14.98 15.58
C LEU A 86 22.27 -15.60 14.29
N VAL A 87 23.14 -16.14 13.43
CA VAL A 87 22.77 -16.84 12.20
C VAL A 87 21.93 -18.09 12.52
N ASP A 88 22.30 -18.86 13.53
CA ASP A 88 21.57 -20.08 13.89
C ASP A 88 20.21 -19.78 14.52
N SER A 89 20.11 -18.71 15.28
CA SER A 89 18.87 -18.35 16.00
C SER A 89 17.84 -17.63 15.14
N PHE A 90 18.29 -16.81 14.19
CA PHE A 90 17.43 -15.82 13.54
C PHE A 90 17.46 -15.85 12.00
N MET A 91 18.30 -16.69 11.37
CA MET A 91 18.26 -16.87 9.91
C MET A 91 17.68 -18.25 9.52
N PRO A 92 16.72 -18.31 8.57
CA PRO A 92 16.15 -17.18 7.82
C PRO A 92 15.24 -16.29 8.68
N GLY A 93 15.26 -14.97 8.46
CA GLY A 93 14.45 -14.01 9.21
C GLY A 93 14.93 -12.55 9.13
N PRO A 94 14.25 -11.64 9.87
CA PRO A 94 14.44 -10.19 9.77
C PRO A 94 15.66 -9.68 10.56
N ILE A 95 16.77 -10.41 10.49
CA ILE A 95 18.07 -10.02 11.06
C ILE A 95 19.10 -9.79 9.97
N THR A 96 19.99 -8.85 10.21
CA THR A 96 21.20 -8.63 9.44
C THR A 96 22.39 -8.67 10.38
N VAL A 97 23.34 -9.55 10.10
CA VAL A 97 24.54 -9.75 10.93
C VAL A 97 25.73 -9.16 10.19
N ILE A 98 26.40 -8.20 10.82
CA ILE A 98 27.62 -7.60 10.28
C ILE A 98 28.82 -8.47 10.66
N MET A 99 29.61 -8.81 9.65
CA MET A 99 30.82 -9.62 9.75
C MET A 99 31.96 -8.94 8.97
N LYS A 100 33.21 -9.38 9.18
CA LYS A 100 34.34 -8.94 8.34
C LYS A 100 34.15 -9.44 6.91
N LYS A 101 34.30 -8.57 5.91
CA LYS A 101 34.10 -8.92 4.51
C LYS A 101 35.30 -9.68 3.92
N LYS A 102 35.06 -10.51 2.91
CA LYS A 102 36.11 -11.03 2.02
C LYS A 102 36.48 -10.00 0.95
N GLU A 103 37.67 -10.18 0.35
CA GLU A 103 38.11 -9.41 -0.81
C GLU A 103 37.18 -9.57 -2.02
N ALA A 104 36.48 -10.71 -2.13
CA ALA A 104 35.50 -10.98 -3.18
C ALA A 104 34.30 -10.02 -3.17
N ILE A 105 34.07 -9.29 -2.07
CA ILE A 105 33.02 -8.29 -1.95
C ILE A 105 33.60 -6.89 -2.28
N PRO A 106 33.15 -6.26 -3.38
CA PRO A 106 33.61 -4.93 -3.79
C PRO A 106 33.33 -3.86 -2.74
N SER A 107 34.14 -2.81 -2.75
CA SER A 107 33.98 -1.66 -1.85
C SER A 107 32.67 -0.91 -2.04
N GLU A 108 32.08 -0.98 -3.23
CA GLU A 108 30.78 -0.37 -3.56
C GLU A 108 29.64 -0.98 -2.74
N VAL A 109 29.76 -2.25 -2.34
CA VAL A 109 28.79 -2.89 -1.44
C VAL A 109 28.96 -2.37 -0.01
N THR A 110 30.19 -2.15 0.44
CA THR A 110 30.49 -1.83 1.85
C THR A 110 30.79 -0.36 2.10
N ALA A 111 30.64 0.49 1.09
CA ALA A 111 31.06 1.90 1.13
C ALA A 111 32.51 2.08 1.63
N GLY A 112 33.40 1.16 1.25
CA GLY A 112 34.80 1.17 1.67
C GLY A 112 35.09 0.61 3.07
N LEU A 113 34.08 0.15 3.80
CA LEU A 113 34.27 -0.51 5.09
C LEU A 113 34.85 -1.92 4.93
N ASP A 114 35.54 -2.39 5.97
CA ASP A 114 36.05 -3.77 6.08
C ASP A 114 34.98 -4.79 6.52
N THR A 115 33.75 -4.33 6.73
CA THR A 115 32.63 -5.14 7.20
C THR A 115 31.50 -5.18 6.19
N VAL A 116 30.69 -6.24 6.24
CA VAL A 116 29.54 -6.48 5.37
C VAL A 116 28.37 -7.01 6.18
N GLY A 117 27.17 -6.46 5.94
CA GLY A 117 25.94 -6.97 6.52
C GLY A 117 25.37 -8.11 5.69
N ILE A 118 25.11 -9.26 6.32
CA ILE A 118 24.57 -10.45 5.66
C ILE A 118 23.18 -10.78 6.22
N ARG A 119 22.25 -11.15 5.34
CA ARG A 119 20.89 -11.54 5.70
C ARG A 119 20.38 -12.70 4.85
N MET A 120 19.63 -13.59 5.46
CA MET A 120 18.84 -14.61 4.75
C MET A 120 17.35 -14.36 5.01
N PRO A 121 16.60 -13.78 4.04
CA PRO A 121 15.16 -13.53 4.19
C PRO A 121 14.36 -14.83 4.35
N VAL A 122 13.20 -14.74 5.01
CA VAL A 122 12.29 -15.90 5.22
C VAL A 122 11.13 -15.95 4.22
N ASP A 123 10.90 -14.86 3.48
CA ASP A 123 9.84 -14.80 2.47
C ASP A 123 10.03 -15.85 1.37
N LYS A 124 8.94 -16.53 0.98
CA LYS A 124 9.00 -17.68 0.05
C LYS A 124 9.37 -17.26 -1.36
N VAL A 125 8.78 -16.18 -1.86
CA VAL A 125 9.04 -15.66 -3.22
C VAL A 125 10.48 -15.14 -3.28
N CYS A 126 10.92 -14.42 -2.24
CA CYS A 126 12.30 -13.98 -2.07
C CYS A 126 13.28 -15.15 -2.10
N ALA A 127 13.01 -16.19 -1.30
CA ALA A 127 13.88 -17.35 -1.19
C ALA A 127 13.97 -18.09 -2.54
N GLU A 128 12.86 -18.26 -3.25
CA GLU A 128 12.85 -18.83 -4.60
C GLU A 128 13.69 -17.99 -5.57
N PHE A 129 13.49 -16.68 -5.59
CA PHE A 129 14.26 -15.77 -6.44
C PHE A 129 15.77 -15.81 -6.13
N LEU A 130 16.17 -15.75 -4.86
CA LEU A 130 17.58 -15.80 -4.45
C LEU A 130 18.22 -17.16 -4.78
N ARG A 131 17.45 -18.26 -4.64
CA ARG A 131 17.87 -19.60 -5.05
C ARG A 131 18.12 -19.66 -6.56
N GLU A 132 17.18 -19.14 -7.34
CA GLU A 132 17.32 -19.08 -8.80
C GLU A 132 18.46 -18.14 -9.22
N CYS A 133 18.75 -17.06 -8.47
CA CYS A 133 19.91 -16.19 -8.69
C CYS A 133 21.24 -16.95 -8.55
N GLY A 134 21.35 -17.82 -7.54
CA GLY A 134 22.53 -18.65 -7.28
C GLY A 134 23.78 -17.86 -6.92
N VAL A 135 23.64 -16.57 -6.57
CA VAL A 135 24.72 -15.64 -6.23
C VAL A 135 24.29 -14.79 -5.04
N PRO A 136 25.21 -14.27 -4.22
CA PRO A 136 24.86 -13.29 -3.19
C PRO A 136 24.32 -11.99 -3.82
N VAL A 137 23.20 -11.47 -3.31
CA VAL A 137 22.51 -10.31 -3.89
C VAL A 137 22.63 -9.10 -2.96
N ALA A 138 23.32 -8.05 -3.38
CA ALA A 138 23.37 -6.80 -2.64
C ALA A 138 22.05 -6.05 -2.87
N ALA A 139 21.33 -5.70 -1.80
CA ALA A 139 20.07 -5.00 -1.90
C ALA A 139 19.81 -4.03 -0.74
N PRO A 140 19.63 -2.72 -0.99
CA PRO A 140 18.93 -1.82 -0.08
C PRO A 140 17.41 -1.92 -0.31
N SER A 141 16.62 -1.12 0.41
CA SER A 141 15.19 -0.95 0.12
C SER A 141 14.95 -0.41 -1.30
N ALA A 142 13.83 -0.77 -1.94
CA ALA A 142 13.56 -0.47 -3.36
C ALA A 142 12.85 0.86 -3.63
N ASN A 143 13.17 1.91 -2.87
CA ASN A 143 12.58 3.24 -3.00
C ASN A 143 13.56 4.29 -3.55
N LEU A 144 13.06 5.43 -4.02
CA LEU A 144 13.90 6.60 -4.28
C LEU A 144 14.53 7.10 -2.97
N SER A 145 15.74 7.64 -3.05
CA SER A 145 16.49 8.07 -1.86
C SER A 145 15.75 9.20 -1.14
N GLY A 146 15.33 8.94 0.10
CA GLY A 146 14.59 9.89 0.95
C GLY A 146 13.16 9.44 1.26
N SER A 147 12.50 8.78 0.30
CA SER A 147 11.11 8.32 0.43
C SER A 147 10.94 7.20 1.47
N PRO A 148 9.72 6.99 2.00
CA PRO A 148 9.40 5.80 2.82
C PRO A 148 9.77 4.50 2.11
N SER A 149 10.18 3.46 2.86
CA SER A 149 10.55 2.18 2.24
C SER A 149 9.33 1.50 1.60
N PRO A 150 9.49 0.73 0.50
CA PRO A 150 8.37 0.11 -0.18
C PRO A 150 8.00 -1.22 0.49
N THR A 151 6.74 -1.36 0.86
CA THR A 151 6.16 -2.61 1.41
C THR A 151 5.29 -3.39 0.42
N SER A 152 5.16 -2.92 -0.83
CA SER A 152 4.39 -3.57 -1.89
C SER A 152 5.08 -3.35 -3.24
N ALA A 153 4.76 -4.18 -4.24
CA ALA A 153 5.27 -4.02 -5.59
C ALA A 153 4.82 -2.70 -6.22
N ARG A 154 3.61 -2.22 -5.87
CA ARG A 154 3.11 -0.92 -6.32
C ARG A 154 4.01 0.22 -5.85
N HIS A 155 4.39 0.24 -4.58
CA HIS A 155 5.33 1.24 -4.05
C HIS A 155 6.68 1.22 -4.78
N VAL A 156 7.14 0.06 -5.24
CA VAL A 156 8.35 -0.05 -6.04
C VAL A 156 8.14 0.49 -7.45
N MET A 157 7.02 0.17 -8.10
CA MET A 157 6.70 0.67 -9.43
C MET A 157 6.57 2.21 -9.43
N ASP A 158 5.96 2.80 -8.40
CA ASP A 158 5.85 4.25 -8.25
C ASP A 158 7.23 4.94 -8.23
N ASP A 159 8.24 4.28 -7.66
CA ASP A 159 9.58 4.83 -7.48
C ASP A 159 10.59 4.43 -8.59
N MET A 160 10.43 3.23 -9.18
CA MET A 160 11.47 2.56 -9.99
C MET A 160 11.03 2.22 -11.41
N ASP A 161 9.79 2.54 -11.82
CA ASP A 161 9.38 2.28 -13.19
C ASP A 161 10.28 3.03 -14.20
N GLY A 162 10.65 2.31 -15.24
CA GLY A 162 11.61 2.69 -16.25
C GLY A 162 13.09 2.80 -15.84
N ARG A 163 13.43 2.55 -14.56
CA ARG A 163 14.81 2.64 -14.03
C ARG A 163 15.50 1.30 -13.84
N ILE A 164 14.73 0.21 -13.75
CA ILE A 164 15.24 -1.12 -13.39
C ILE A 164 14.69 -2.17 -14.36
N TYR A 165 15.22 -3.39 -14.32
CA TYR A 165 14.80 -4.42 -15.26
C TYR A 165 13.41 -4.99 -14.91
N ALA A 166 13.19 -5.32 -13.64
CA ALA A 166 11.93 -5.91 -13.19
C ALA A 166 11.62 -5.66 -11.72
N VAL A 167 10.34 -5.78 -11.37
CA VAL A 167 9.80 -5.89 -10.02
C VAL A 167 9.08 -7.23 -9.89
N ILE A 168 9.46 -8.03 -8.89
CA ILE A 168 8.73 -9.25 -8.53
C ILE A 168 7.66 -8.88 -7.50
N ASP A 169 6.40 -9.11 -7.84
CA ASP A 169 5.23 -8.85 -7.00
C ASP A 169 4.88 -10.07 -6.15
N GLY A 170 5.36 -10.05 -4.90
CA GLY A 170 5.05 -11.06 -3.89
C GLY A 170 3.97 -10.65 -2.89
N GLY A 171 3.19 -9.60 -3.17
CA GLY A 171 2.23 -9.04 -2.22
C GLY A 171 2.88 -8.14 -1.15
N SER A 172 2.15 -7.85 -0.08
CA SER A 172 2.61 -6.93 0.97
C SER A 172 3.62 -7.58 1.92
N SER A 173 4.64 -6.81 2.35
CA SER A 173 5.60 -7.25 3.36
C SER A 173 4.94 -7.43 4.74
N ASN A 174 5.23 -8.53 5.42
CA ASN A 174 4.59 -8.88 6.70
C ASN A 174 5.04 -8.03 7.90
N VAL A 175 6.29 -7.56 7.95
CA VAL A 175 6.82 -6.80 9.09
C VAL A 175 6.67 -5.29 8.90
N GLY A 176 6.76 -4.79 7.65
CA GLY A 176 6.62 -3.37 7.32
C GLY A 176 7.80 -2.46 7.69
N LEU A 177 8.74 -2.94 8.51
CA LEU A 177 9.99 -2.24 8.86
C LEU A 177 11.21 -3.03 8.40
N GLU A 178 12.35 -2.36 8.17
CA GLU A 178 13.59 -3.05 7.81
C GLU A 178 14.15 -3.93 8.93
N SER A 179 15.01 -4.88 8.55
CA SER A 179 15.67 -5.82 9.46
C SER A 179 16.44 -5.14 10.60
N THR A 180 16.50 -5.83 11.75
CA THR A 180 17.42 -5.50 12.83
C THR A 180 18.85 -5.71 12.33
N VAL A 181 19.71 -4.71 12.47
CA VAL A 181 21.13 -4.80 12.09
C VAL A 181 21.97 -4.91 13.35
N VAL A 182 22.74 -5.99 13.45
CA VAL A 182 23.58 -6.32 14.61
C VAL A 182 25.03 -6.44 14.18
N ASP A 183 25.91 -5.66 14.80
CA ASP A 183 27.35 -5.87 14.73
C ASP A 183 27.75 -7.06 15.60
N ALA A 184 28.33 -8.07 14.94
CA ALA A 184 28.81 -9.30 15.56
C ALA A 184 30.32 -9.51 15.38
N THR A 185 31.05 -8.44 15.05
CA THR A 185 32.51 -8.48 14.88
C THR A 185 33.27 -8.49 16.21
N GLY A 186 32.65 -8.00 17.29
CA GLY A 186 33.19 -8.00 18.65
C GLY A 186 32.72 -9.17 19.53
N GLU A 187 32.97 -9.07 20.84
CA GLU A 187 32.56 -10.07 21.84
C GLU A 187 31.09 -9.92 22.28
N VAL A 188 30.54 -8.70 22.18
CA VAL A 188 29.18 -8.36 22.59
C VAL A 188 28.41 -7.86 21.36
N PRO A 189 27.17 -8.31 21.12
CA PRO A 189 26.36 -7.84 20.00
C PRO A 189 25.98 -6.37 20.20
N VAL A 190 26.06 -5.59 19.11
CA VAL A 190 25.67 -4.18 19.10
C VAL A 190 24.59 -3.95 18.04
N ILE A 191 23.38 -3.59 18.46
CA ILE A 191 22.29 -3.23 17.54
C ILE A 191 22.58 -1.86 16.96
N LEU A 192 22.91 -1.81 15.68
CA LEU A 192 23.10 -0.56 14.92
C LEU A 192 21.79 -0.01 14.37
N ARG A 193 20.83 -0.91 14.08
CA ARG A 193 19.49 -0.53 13.63
C ARG A 193 18.45 -1.43 14.29
N PRO A 194 17.51 -0.88 15.09
CA PRO A 194 16.41 -1.68 15.63
C PRO A 194 15.42 -2.08 14.53
N GLY A 195 14.86 -3.28 14.68
CA GLY A 195 13.88 -3.92 13.80
C GLY A 195 13.06 -4.96 14.58
N ALA A 196 12.43 -5.91 13.88
CA ALA A 196 11.56 -6.91 14.50
C ALA A 196 12.27 -7.91 15.43
N VAL A 197 13.56 -8.16 15.25
CA VAL A 197 14.36 -8.92 16.23
C VAL A 197 14.79 -7.96 17.33
N THR A 198 14.17 -8.07 18.50
CA THR A 198 14.39 -7.14 19.61
C THR A 198 15.67 -7.44 20.39
N LYS A 199 16.12 -6.49 21.21
CA LYS A 199 17.28 -6.68 22.10
C LYS A 199 17.06 -7.85 23.04
N GLU A 200 15.87 -7.99 23.60
CA GLU A 200 15.53 -9.05 24.54
C GLU A 200 15.60 -10.44 23.89
N MET A 201 15.24 -10.53 22.60
CA MET A 201 15.41 -11.76 21.82
C MET A 201 16.90 -12.09 21.64
N ILE A 202 17.71 -11.09 21.29
CA ILE A 202 19.16 -11.27 21.08
C ILE A 202 19.86 -11.64 22.38
N ASP A 203 19.52 -10.97 23.49
CA ASP A 203 20.08 -11.25 24.82
C ASP A 203 19.83 -12.71 25.22
N ARG A 204 18.60 -13.18 25.00
CA ARG A 204 18.20 -14.57 25.28
C ARG A 204 18.96 -15.57 24.43
N ALA A 205 19.14 -15.30 23.14
CA ALA A 205 19.83 -16.19 22.21
C ALA A 205 21.35 -16.22 22.45
N CYS A 206 21.95 -15.07 22.75
CA CYS A 206 23.40 -14.94 22.87
C CYS A 206 23.90 -15.24 24.28
N GLY A 207 23.05 -15.04 25.30
CA GLY A 207 23.40 -15.15 26.72
C GLY A 207 24.27 -13.99 27.21
N THR A 208 24.10 -12.80 26.62
CA THR A 208 24.88 -11.59 26.92
C THR A 208 23.99 -10.35 26.83
N ASP A 209 24.42 -9.25 27.45
CA ASP A 209 23.70 -7.98 27.40
C ASP A 209 24.05 -7.21 26.11
N THR A 210 23.13 -7.22 25.15
CA THR A 210 23.26 -6.55 23.85
C THR A 210 23.26 -5.04 24.02
N LEU A 211 24.17 -4.35 23.34
CA LEU A 211 24.24 -2.88 23.36
C LEU A 211 23.49 -2.26 22.19
N TYR A 212 23.11 -0.99 22.32
CA TYR A 212 22.69 -0.17 21.18
C TYR A 212 23.87 0.68 20.70
N GLY A 213 24.14 0.67 19.40
CA GLY A 213 25.12 1.56 18.77
C GLY A 213 24.64 3.01 18.85
N GLY A 214 25.55 3.93 19.21
CA GLY A 214 25.24 5.36 19.30
C GLY A 214 24.88 5.98 17.95
N LYS A 215 24.12 7.10 17.98
CA LYS A 215 23.92 7.95 16.80
C LYS A 215 25.29 8.30 16.22
N SER A 216 25.52 8.00 14.95
CA SER A 216 26.71 8.47 14.25
C SER A 216 26.77 9.99 14.39
N SER A 217 27.78 10.49 15.10
CA SER A 217 28.22 11.88 14.95
C SER A 217 28.56 12.12 13.48
N ASP A 218 28.31 13.32 12.98
CA ASP A 218 28.44 13.69 11.56
C ASP A 218 29.81 13.33 10.91
N ASP A 219 30.86 13.11 11.71
CA ASP A 219 32.22 12.77 11.29
C ASP A 219 32.55 11.25 11.14
N ILE A 220 31.62 10.31 11.40
CA ILE A 220 31.89 8.86 11.31
C ILE A 220 31.09 8.22 10.16
N ALA A 221 31.78 7.51 9.24
CA ALA A 221 31.15 6.78 8.14
C ALA A 221 30.09 5.79 8.66
N PRO A 222 28.90 5.71 8.03
CA PRO A 222 27.81 4.89 8.54
C PRO A 222 28.14 3.40 8.37
N MET A 223 28.24 2.69 9.49
CA MET A 223 28.44 1.23 9.51
C MET A 223 27.23 0.42 9.04
N SER A 224 26.05 1.04 8.87
CA SER A 224 24.84 0.35 8.38
C SER A 224 23.88 1.30 7.65
N PRO A 225 22.98 0.76 6.79
CA PRO A 225 21.98 1.57 6.10
C PRO A 225 21.02 2.27 7.07
N GLY A 226 20.75 3.55 6.81
CA GLY A 226 19.73 4.32 7.52
C GLY A 226 20.24 5.14 8.72
N MET A 227 21.55 5.36 8.87
CA MET A 227 22.12 6.08 10.02
C MET A 227 22.47 7.57 9.77
N LYS A 228 22.73 7.99 8.53
CA LYS A 228 23.32 9.31 8.21
C LYS A 228 22.33 10.32 7.59
N TYR A 229 21.56 9.92 6.56
CA TYR A 229 20.72 10.84 5.79
C TYR A 229 19.28 10.92 6.31
N ARG A 230 18.54 11.96 5.88
CA ARG A 230 17.08 12.00 6.04
C ARG A 230 16.48 10.79 5.30
N HIS A 231 15.93 9.85 6.06
CA HIS A 231 15.40 8.60 5.55
C HIS A 231 13.95 8.49 5.98
N TYR A 232 13.11 7.94 5.09
CA TYR A 232 11.70 7.64 5.36
C TYR A 232 10.80 8.87 5.50
N ALA A 233 11.23 10.02 4.98
CA ALA A 233 10.48 11.25 5.15
C ALA A 233 9.39 11.33 4.07
N PRO A 234 8.10 11.37 4.47
CA PRO A 234 7.05 11.78 3.56
C PRO A 234 7.26 13.24 3.10
N HIS A 235 6.47 13.65 2.12
CA HIS A 235 6.37 15.05 1.70
C HIS A 235 5.72 15.91 2.79
N ALA A 236 4.67 15.38 3.42
CA ALA A 236 4.00 16.02 4.54
C ALA A 236 4.93 16.17 5.77
N ASP A 237 4.72 17.23 6.57
CA ASP A 237 5.36 17.34 7.89
C ASP A 237 4.76 16.28 8.83
N VAL A 238 5.57 15.47 9.51
CA VAL A 238 5.07 14.48 10.47
C VAL A 238 5.16 15.02 11.88
N GLU A 239 4.03 15.04 12.59
CA GLU A 239 3.95 15.32 14.02
C GLU A 239 3.58 14.04 14.77
N ILE A 240 4.35 13.74 15.82
CA ILE A 240 4.18 12.53 16.62
C ILE A 240 3.19 12.83 17.75
N MET A 241 2.15 11.99 17.86
CA MET A 241 1.12 12.02 18.89
C MET A 241 1.41 10.92 19.93
N PRO A 242 2.15 11.21 21.02
CA PRO A 242 2.53 10.18 21.98
C PRO A 242 1.33 9.70 22.79
N LEU A 243 1.24 8.37 23.00
CA LEU A 243 0.28 7.80 23.94
C LEU A 243 0.73 8.07 25.38
N THR A 244 -0.22 8.43 26.24
CA THR A 244 0.03 8.61 27.68
C THR A 244 0.09 7.26 28.40
N GLU A 245 0.70 7.22 29.59
CA GLU A 245 0.68 6.01 30.43
C GLU A 245 -0.75 5.56 30.77
N GLU A 246 -1.69 6.50 30.91
CA GLU A 246 -3.10 6.18 31.15
C GLU A 246 -3.72 5.48 29.93
N GLN A 247 -3.46 5.98 28.72
CA GLN A 247 -3.94 5.38 27.47
C GLN A 247 -3.34 4.00 27.21
N LEU A 248 -2.05 3.81 27.52
CA LEU A 248 -1.36 2.52 27.36
C LEU A 248 -1.85 1.45 28.33
N ASN A 249 -2.28 1.86 29.55
CA ASN A 249 -2.81 0.97 30.57
C ASN A 249 -4.33 0.84 30.53
N ALA A 250 -5.01 1.57 29.64
CA ALA A 250 -6.45 1.46 29.45
C ALA A 250 -6.81 0.05 28.97
N GLU A 251 -8.01 -0.40 29.33
CA GLU A 251 -8.54 -1.65 28.80
C GLU A 251 -8.65 -1.55 27.28
N THR A 252 -8.13 -2.54 26.56
CA THR A 252 -8.24 -2.58 25.09
C THR A 252 -9.71 -2.65 24.72
N VAL A 253 -10.21 -1.57 24.13
CA VAL A 253 -11.55 -1.54 23.56
C VAL A 253 -11.42 -2.04 22.14
N THR A 254 -11.71 -3.33 21.94
CA THR A 254 -11.90 -3.84 20.58
C THR A 254 -13.12 -3.15 20.00
N VAL A 255 -12.89 -2.22 19.08
CA VAL A 255 -13.94 -1.70 18.22
C VAL A 255 -14.43 -2.90 17.41
N PRO A 256 -15.68 -3.36 17.60
CA PRO A 256 -16.23 -4.43 16.79
C PRO A 256 -16.11 -4.02 15.32
N GLU A 257 -15.62 -4.93 14.47
CA GLU A 257 -15.94 -4.79 13.05
C GLU A 257 -17.45 -4.71 12.94
N ALA A 258 -17.97 -3.76 12.17
CA ALA A 258 -19.40 -3.62 11.98
C ALA A 258 -19.90 -4.88 11.27
N THR A 259 -20.31 -5.86 12.06
CA THR A 259 -20.74 -7.19 11.60
C THR A 259 -22.25 -7.24 11.35
N GLU A 260 -22.98 -6.19 11.77
CA GLU A 260 -24.41 -6.02 11.56
C GLU A 260 -24.72 -4.58 11.12
N GLU A 261 -25.53 -4.48 10.09
CA GLU A 261 -25.86 -3.27 9.36
C GLU A 261 -26.47 -2.18 10.25
N GLY A 262 -25.98 -0.93 10.14
CA GLY A 262 -26.57 0.23 10.81
C GLY A 262 -26.48 0.23 12.35
N LYS A 263 -25.85 -0.78 12.95
CA LYS A 263 -25.36 -0.66 14.32
C LYS A 263 -24.08 0.12 14.26
N ASP A 264 -24.17 1.33 14.79
CA ASP A 264 -22.98 2.09 15.14
C ASP A 264 -22.06 1.17 16.00
N PRO A 265 -20.84 0.81 15.54
CA PRO A 265 -19.94 -0.17 16.17
C PRO A 265 -19.58 0.22 17.59
N ILE A 266 -19.72 1.49 17.94
CA ILE A 266 -19.52 1.98 19.29
C ILE A 266 -20.83 2.14 20.09
N ARG A 267 -22.01 2.00 19.48
CA ARG A 267 -23.32 2.23 20.10
C ARG A 267 -23.60 1.29 21.27
N ASP A 268 -23.31 0.02 21.07
CA ASP A 268 -23.56 -1.04 22.05
C ASP A 268 -22.43 -1.17 23.08
N LEU A 269 -21.36 -0.39 22.95
CA LEU A 269 -20.30 -0.31 23.95
C LEU A 269 -20.81 0.35 25.24
N ALA A 270 -20.30 -0.14 26.37
CA ALA A 270 -20.54 0.47 27.67
C ALA A 270 -20.04 1.92 27.68
N ASP A 271 -20.64 2.77 28.53
CA ASP A 271 -20.24 4.18 28.63
C ASP A 271 -18.76 4.34 29.01
N GLU A 272 -18.22 3.41 29.82
CA GLU A 272 -16.79 3.36 30.12
C GLU A 272 -15.92 3.09 28.88
N GLN A 273 -16.35 2.20 27.99
CA GLN A 273 -15.63 1.87 26.76
C GLN A 273 -15.70 3.00 25.74
N LYS A 274 -16.87 3.63 25.57
CA LYS A 274 -17.02 4.84 24.73
C LYS A 274 -16.15 5.98 25.21
N LYS A 275 -16.06 6.17 26.53
CA LYS A 275 -15.18 7.15 27.14
C LYS A 275 -13.70 6.86 26.80
N ILE A 276 -13.26 5.61 26.88
CA ILE A 276 -11.89 5.23 26.47
C ILE A 276 -11.63 5.58 24.99
N LEU A 277 -12.55 5.24 24.08
CA LEU A 277 -12.41 5.58 22.66
C LEU A 277 -12.29 7.10 22.44
N PHE A 278 -13.16 7.87 23.11
CA PHE A 278 -13.11 9.33 23.06
C PHE A 278 -11.80 9.88 23.64
N ASP A 279 -11.31 9.32 24.74
CA ASP A 279 -10.05 9.72 25.38
C ASP A 279 -8.83 9.41 24.48
N LEU A 280 -8.90 8.35 23.66
CA LEU A 280 -7.88 8.01 22.66
C LEU A 280 -7.92 8.94 21.43
N ALA A 281 -9.11 9.35 20.99
CA ALA A 281 -9.29 10.20 19.81
C ALA A 281 -9.17 11.71 20.09
N SER A 282 -9.49 12.15 21.31
CA SER A 282 -9.51 13.56 21.71
C SER A 282 -8.22 14.33 21.39
N PRO A 283 -7.00 13.78 21.63
CA PRO A 283 -5.76 14.45 21.26
C PRO A 283 -5.69 14.80 19.76
N TYR A 284 -6.18 13.92 18.89
CA TYR A 284 -6.21 14.14 17.44
C TYR A 284 -7.22 15.24 17.07
N ILE A 285 -8.42 15.22 17.63
CA ILE A 285 -9.44 16.26 17.39
C ILE A 285 -8.92 17.63 17.78
N LEU A 286 -8.38 17.76 18.99
CA LEU A 286 -7.83 19.02 19.50
C LEU A 286 -6.68 19.51 18.61
N LYS A 287 -5.80 18.61 18.19
CA LYS A 287 -4.68 18.95 17.33
C LYS A 287 -5.11 19.37 15.93
N CYS A 288 -6.08 18.69 15.33
CA CYS A 288 -6.62 19.06 14.04
C CYS A 288 -7.24 20.46 14.08
N ARG A 289 -8.02 20.78 15.13
CA ARG A 289 -8.57 22.13 15.34
C ARG A 289 -7.47 23.17 15.51
N GLU A 290 -6.43 22.89 16.28
CA GLU A 290 -5.27 23.78 16.43
C GLU A 290 -4.59 24.09 15.08
N ILE A 291 -4.50 23.09 14.20
CA ILE A 291 -3.93 23.23 12.86
C ILE A 291 -4.86 24.05 11.96
N LEU A 292 -6.15 23.76 11.95
CA LEU A 292 -7.14 24.46 11.13
C LEU A 292 -7.34 25.92 11.55
N ASP A 293 -7.23 26.22 12.84
CA ASP A 293 -7.26 27.60 13.37
C ASP A 293 -6.09 28.43 12.82
N LYS A 294 -4.93 27.81 12.60
CA LYS A 294 -3.73 28.46 12.04
C LYS A 294 -3.73 28.47 10.52
N ASN A 295 -4.25 27.41 9.91
CA ASN A 295 -4.33 27.22 8.47
C ASN A 295 -5.66 26.53 8.10
N PRO A 296 -6.72 27.29 7.78
CA PRO A 296 -8.02 26.74 7.43
C PRO A 296 -8.05 25.91 6.16
N ALA A 297 -6.99 25.94 5.34
CA ALA A 297 -6.85 25.11 4.13
C ALA A 297 -5.99 23.86 4.35
N ALA A 298 -5.54 23.61 5.60
CA ALA A 298 -4.68 22.48 5.90
C ALA A 298 -5.38 21.15 5.59
N ARG A 299 -4.68 20.27 4.90
CA ARG A 299 -5.05 18.87 4.71
C ARG A 299 -4.27 18.04 5.72
N ILE A 300 -4.97 17.28 6.55
CA ILE A 300 -4.40 16.63 7.74
C ILE A 300 -4.50 15.12 7.56
N GLY A 301 -3.36 14.45 7.48
CA GLY A 301 -3.27 13.00 7.55
C GLY A 301 -3.26 12.53 9.00
N ILE A 302 -3.91 11.40 9.28
CA ILE A 302 -3.95 10.78 10.61
C ILE A 302 -3.53 9.33 10.45
N TYR A 303 -2.40 8.97 11.04
CA TYR A 303 -1.90 7.60 11.12
C TYR A 303 -2.07 7.10 12.55
N ALA A 304 -3.20 6.45 12.82
CA ALA A 304 -3.64 6.11 14.16
C ALA A 304 -4.34 4.73 14.22
N GLY A 305 -4.70 4.28 15.42
CA GLY A 305 -5.57 3.12 15.58
C GLY A 305 -7.00 3.41 15.11
N ARG A 306 -7.76 2.34 14.86
CA ARG A 306 -9.17 2.38 14.44
C ARG A 306 -10.04 3.17 15.43
N GLU A 307 -9.68 3.16 16.71
CA GLU A 307 -10.35 3.93 17.77
C GLU A 307 -10.42 5.43 17.45
N ALA A 308 -9.37 6.01 16.86
CA ALA A 308 -9.39 7.42 16.46
C ALA A 308 -10.28 7.64 15.23
N GLU A 309 -10.19 6.75 14.24
CA GLU A 309 -11.02 6.79 13.03
C GLU A 309 -12.51 6.82 13.38
N GLU A 310 -12.97 5.89 14.22
CA GLU A 310 -14.39 5.78 14.55
C GLU A 310 -14.95 7.05 15.22
N ILE A 311 -14.17 7.68 16.09
CA ILE A 311 -14.60 8.90 16.78
C ILE A 311 -14.52 10.11 15.84
N LEU A 312 -13.47 10.23 15.04
CA LEU A 312 -13.27 11.36 14.12
C LEU A 312 -14.34 11.39 13.02
N LEU A 313 -14.72 10.24 12.47
CA LEU A 313 -15.79 10.14 11.47
C LEU A 313 -17.18 10.44 12.05
N ARG A 314 -17.37 10.23 13.36
CA ARG A 314 -18.63 10.51 14.10
C ARG A 314 -18.67 11.88 14.75
N ALA A 315 -17.62 12.69 14.59
CA ALA A 315 -17.63 14.05 15.10
C ALA A 315 -18.71 14.87 14.37
N ASP A 316 -19.53 15.59 15.15
CA ASP A 316 -20.48 16.59 14.63
C ASP A 316 -19.73 17.87 14.21
N ASP A 317 -18.81 17.70 13.25
CA ASP A 317 -17.86 18.70 12.78
C ASP A 317 -17.54 18.43 11.30
N GLU A 318 -18.45 18.85 10.41
CA GLU A 318 -18.32 18.66 8.96
C GLU A 318 -17.06 19.32 8.38
N VAL A 319 -16.65 20.44 8.98
CA VAL A 319 -15.41 21.12 8.60
C VAL A 319 -14.24 20.19 8.89
N LEU A 320 -14.09 19.71 10.12
CA LEU A 320 -13.01 18.79 10.46
C LEU A 320 -12.97 17.57 9.52
N LYS A 321 -14.13 16.95 9.25
CA LYS A 321 -14.22 15.77 8.37
C LYS A 321 -13.73 16.03 6.94
N SER A 322 -14.02 17.21 6.38
CA SER A 322 -13.54 17.58 5.04
C SER A 322 -12.02 17.84 4.94
N HIS A 323 -11.34 17.93 6.08
CA HIS A 323 -9.92 18.26 6.17
C HIS A 323 -9.03 17.11 6.64
N ILE A 324 -9.60 15.94 6.96
CA ILE A 324 -8.84 14.81 7.51
C ILE A 324 -8.83 13.60 6.56
N TRP A 325 -7.67 12.95 6.47
CA TRP A 325 -7.47 11.67 5.80
C TRP A 325 -6.89 10.70 6.79
N ILE A 326 -7.52 9.54 6.98
CA ILE A 326 -7.15 8.60 8.03
C ILE A 326 -6.62 7.33 7.39
N TYR A 327 -5.48 6.85 7.90
CA TYR A 327 -4.97 5.52 7.60
C TYR A 327 -4.91 4.73 8.91
N PRO A 328 -5.92 3.89 9.20
CA PRO A 328 -5.92 3.08 10.41
C PRO A 328 -4.93 1.92 10.28
N TYR A 329 -4.14 1.67 11.34
CA TYR A 329 -3.17 0.56 11.35
C TYR A 329 -3.62 -0.66 12.18
N GLY A 330 -4.83 -0.63 12.76
CA GLY A 330 -5.32 -1.65 13.70
C GLY A 330 -5.66 -1.06 15.05
N ASP A 331 -5.43 -1.79 16.14
CA ASP A 331 -5.67 -1.31 17.50
C ASP A 331 -4.67 -0.20 17.87
N MET A 332 -5.14 0.87 18.53
CA MET A 332 -4.36 2.08 18.84
C MET A 332 -3.05 1.76 19.57
N CYS A 333 -3.13 0.82 20.52
CA CYS A 333 -2.02 0.42 21.38
C CYS A 333 -1.22 -0.78 20.82
N ASP A 334 -1.41 -1.19 19.56
CA ASP A 334 -0.64 -2.28 18.93
C ASP A 334 0.55 -1.74 18.10
N PRO A 335 1.77 -1.72 18.67
CA PRO A 335 2.96 -1.27 17.95
C PRO A 335 3.40 -2.23 16.83
N VAL A 336 2.94 -3.50 16.81
CA VAL A 336 3.23 -4.44 15.72
C VAL A 336 2.43 -4.08 14.49
N ALA A 337 1.12 -3.85 14.66
CA ALA A 337 0.25 -3.43 13.58
C ALA A 337 0.65 -2.03 13.05
N ALA A 338 0.98 -1.10 13.96
CA ALA A 338 1.55 0.19 13.61
C ALA A 338 2.91 0.07 12.86
N SER A 339 3.75 -0.91 13.19
CA SER A 339 5.01 -1.15 12.48
C SER A 339 4.77 -1.70 11.08
N HIS A 340 3.81 -2.62 10.94
CA HIS A 340 3.41 -3.20 9.66
C HIS A 340 2.90 -2.13 8.69
N GLY A 341 2.02 -1.26 9.17
CA GLY A 341 1.37 -0.22 8.38
C GLY A 341 2.24 1.00 8.09
N LEU A 342 3.33 1.25 8.82
CA LEU A 342 3.96 2.58 8.90
C LEU A 342 4.28 3.16 7.52
N PHE A 343 5.10 2.48 6.72
CA PHE A 343 5.49 3.06 5.42
C PHE A 343 4.37 3.08 4.39
N ALA A 344 3.44 2.13 4.45
CA ALA A 344 2.26 2.13 3.57
C ALA A 344 1.34 3.32 3.92
N GLY A 345 1.08 3.54 5.21
CA GLY A 345 0.27 4.65 5.69
C GLY A 345 0.90 6.01 5.38
N LEU A 346 2.20 6.18 5.60
CA LEU A 346 2.89 7.42 5.23
C LEU A 346 2.82 7.68 3.71
N ARG A 347 3.03 6.67 2.87
CA ARG A 347 2.89 6.80 1.41
C ARG A 347 1.45 7.11 1.00
N HIS A 348 0.48 6.41 1.58
CA HIS A 348 -0.93 6.63 1.30
C HIS A 348 -1.35 8.07 1.62
N LEU A 349 -1.01 8.56 2.81
CA LEU A 349 -1.34 9.92 3.24
C LEU A 349 -0.64 10.98 2.38
N ASP A 350 0.60 10.75 1.97
CA ASP A 350 1.30 11.63 1.02
C ASP A 350 0.59 11.71 -0.33
N LEU A 351 0.09 10.58 -0.85
CA LEU A 351 -0.67 10.57 -2.11
C LEU A 351 -1.98 11.37 -2.01
N GLN A 352 -2.54 11.52 -0.80
CA GLN A 352 -3.69 12.39 -0.56
C GLN A 352 -3.33 13.89 -0.52
N GLY A 353 -2.06 14.24 -0.72
CA GLY A 353 -1.59 15.64 -0.70
C GLY A 353 -1.78 16.32 0.64
N VAL A 354 -1.69 15.57 1.76
CA VAL A 354 -1.80 16.15 3.10
C VAL A 354 -0.59 17.05 3.39
N ASN A 355 -0.80 18.12 4.14
CA ASN A 355 0.28 19.04 4.54
C ASN A 355 1.00 18.54 5.80
N VAL A 356 0.28 17.87 6.68
CA VAL A 356 0.76 17.38 7.97
C VAL A 356 0.18 16.00 8.25
N ILE A 357 1.00 15.09 8.79
CA ILE A 357 0.58 13.77 9.26
C ILE A 357 0.70 13.73 10.78
N LEU A 358 -0.40 13.47 11.46
CA LEU A 358 -0.46 13.18 12.90
C LEU A 358 -0.31 11.66 13.09
N ALA A 359 0.83 11.20 13.57
CA ALA A 359 1.15 9.79 13.70
C ALA A 359 1.28 9.35 15.16
N THR A 360 0.63 8.25 15.56
CA THR A 360 0.72 7.72 16.94
C THR A 360 2.17 7.40 17.33
N GLY A 361 2.59 7.83 18.51
CA GLY A 361 3.87 7.49 19.11
C GLY A 361 3.74 6.46 20.23
N PHE A 362 4.71 5.55 20.33
CA PHE A 362 4.74 4.45 21.30
C PHE A 362 5.97 4.55 22.23
N PRO A 363 5.94 3.85 23.40
CA PRO A 363 7.14 3.60 24.18
C PRO A 363 8.26 2.93 23.36
N GLU A 364 9.52 3.20 23.71
CA GLU A 364 10.70 2.67 23.01
C GLU A 364 11.19 1.31 23.56
N ASP A 365 10.26 0.39 23.81
CA ASP A 365 10.52 -0.99 24.20
C ASP A 365 10.14 -1.98 23.07
N GLY A 366 10.72 -3.18 23.08
CA GLY A 366 10.46 -4.22 22.07
C GLY A 366 10.50 -3.71 20.62
N ILE A 367 9.40 -3.90 19.88
CA ILE A 367 9.24 -3.41 18.50
C ILE A 367 8.95 -1.89 18.44
N GLY A 368 8.40 -1.31 19.50
CA GLY A 368 8.13 0.13 19.62
C GLY A 368 9.39 0.97 19.42
N LYS A 369 10.55 0.46 19.86
CA LYS A 369 11.84 1.09 19.55
C LYS A 369 12.18 1.14 18.06
N ALA A 370 11.85 0.09 17.31
CA ALA A 370 12.06 0.05 15.87
C ALA A 370 11.11 1.01 15.16
N TYR A 371 9.83 0.98 15.53
CA TYR A 371 8.80 1.91 15.07
C TYR A 371 9.21 3.37 15.30
N MET A 372 9.51 3.74 16.54
CA MET A 372 9.90 5.10 16.91
C MET A 372 11.20 5.53 16.25
N ASN A 373 12.14 4.60 16.01
CA ASN A 373 13.33 4.93 15.22
C ASN A 373 13.00 5.37 13.80
N ARG A 374 12.00 4.76 13.15
CA ARG A 374 11.55 5.16 11.81
C ARG A 374 10.71 6.42 11.86
N LEU A 375 9.72 6.47 12.75
CA LEU A 375 8.83 7.61 12.88
C LEU A 375 9.59 8.90 13.24
N ASN A 376 10.54 8.86 14.17
CA ASN A 376 11.39 10.01 14.50
C ASN A 376 12.24 10.47 13.31
N LYS A 377 12.65 9.57 12.42
CA LYS A 377 13.38 9.92 11.19
C LYS A 377 12.45 10.55 10.15
N SER A 378 11.21 10.08 10.07
CA SER A 378 10.16 10.67 9.24
C SER A 378 9.76 12.07 9.72
N ALA A 379 9.66 12.28 11.03
CA ALA A 379 9.33 13.57 11.66
C ALA A 379 10.51 14.54 11.76
N GLY A 380 11.74 14.05 11.71
CA GLY A 380 12.94 14.86 11.83
C GLY A 380 13.16 15.79 10.62
N LYS A 381 13.39 17.08 10.89
CA LYS A 381 13.94 18.05 9.93
C LYS A 381 15.48 18.02 9.87
N SER A 382 16.12 17.12 10.61
CA SER A 382 17.58 17.10 10.86
C SER A 382 18.26 15.87 10.28
N GLY A 383 18.95 16.09 9.16
CA GLY A 383 19.92 15.20 8.52
C GLY A 383 20.46 15.93 7.28
N GLU A 384 21.74 15.78 6.95
CA GLU A 384 22.28 16.36 5.72
C GLU A 384 21.44 15.90 4.52
N THR A 385 20.92 16.85 3.76
CA THR A 385 20.23 16.58 2.49
C THR A 385 21.27 16.78 1.40
N THR A 386 21.70 15.71 0.73
CA THR A 386 22.60 15.86 -0.43
C THR A 386 21.87 16.61 -1.55
N GLU A 387 22.61 17.22 -2.47
CA GLU A 387 22.04 17.91 -3.62
C GLU A 387 21.12 16.98 -4.43
N SER A 388 21.48 15.68 -4.58
CA SER A 388 20.62 14.66 -5.19
C SER A 388 19.34 14.33 -4.40
N ILE A 389 19.39 14.35 -3.06
CA ILE A 389 18.20 14.15 -2.22
C ILE A 389 17.34 15.40 -2.27
N ARG A 390 17.93 16.61 -2.33
CA ARG A 390 17.20 17.86 -2.56
C ARG A 390 16.58 17.87 -3.94
N GLU A 391 17.30 17.50 -5.00
CA GLU A 391 16.78 17.39 -6.37
C GLU A 391 15.67 16.34 -6.46
N ASN A 392 15.76 15.18 -5.80
CA ASN A 392 14.64 14.22 -5.75
C ASN A 392 13.47 14.76 -4.91
N MET A 393 13.76 15.39 -3.77
CA MET A 393 12.76 16.05 -2.94
C MET A 393 12.19 17.31 -3.61
N GLU A 394 12.87 17.93 -4.58
CA GLU A 394 12.47 19.12 -5.34
C GLU A 394 11.74 18.71 -6.62
N GLN A 395 12.19 17.69 -7.34
CA GLN A 395 11.45 17.02 -8.41
C GLN A 395 10.09 16.47 -7.92
N HIS A 396 10.00 16.12 -6.63
CA HIS A 396 8.74 15.69 -6.00
C HIS A 396 8.09 16.73 -5.07
N ARG A 397 8.79 17.77 -4.59
CA ARG A 397 8.17 18.97 -3.95
C ARG A 397 7.52 19.88 -4.98
N ASP A 398 8.09 19.91 -6.19
CA ASP A 398 7.52 20.50 -7.40
C ASP A 398 6.70 19.49 -8.21
N ARG A 399 6.42 18.30 -7.64
CA ARG A 399 5.06 17.78 -7.73
C ARG A 399 4.20 18.53 -6.72
N LYS A 400 4.19 19.86 -6.85
CA LYS A 400 2.94 20.57 -6.70
C LYS A 400 2.03 19.81 -7.63
N VAL A 401 1.01 19.16 -7.08
CA VAL A 401 -0.21 19.03 -7.83
C VAL A 401 -0.61 20.48 -8.10
N ASP A 402 -0.08 21.03 -9.19
CA ASP A 402 -0.37 22.38 -9.63
C ASP A 402 -1.86 22.37 -9.94
N ASP A 403 -2.55 23.50 -9.80
CA ASP A 403 -3.86 23.62 -10.45
C ASP A 403 -3.72 23.30 -11.96
N GLN A 404 -2.49 23.33 -12.51
CA GLN A 404 -2.07 22.81 -13.82
C GLN A 404 -2.04 21.28 -13.99
N ASP A 405 -1.84 20.48 -12.95
CA ASP A 405 -1.87 19.00 -13.03
C ASP A 405 -3.30 18.46 -13.14
N PHE A 406 -4.28 19.24 -12.68
CA PHE A 406 -5.71 19.06 -12.95
C PHE A 406 -6.26 20.09 -13.95
N LYS A 407 -5.40 20.98 -14.46
CA LYS A 407 -5.82 21.87 -15.53
C LYS A 407 -5.94 20.99 -16.72
N ASP A 408 -7.14 20.99 -17.26
CA ASP A 408 -7.49 20.10 -18.33
C ASP A 408 -7.50 18.64 -17.82
N ILE A 409 -7.89 18.32 -16.58
CA ILE A 409 -8.29 16.95 -16.19
C ILE A 409 -9.55 16.99 -15.32
N TYR A 410 -10.56 16.17 -15.63
CA TYR A 410 -11.75 16.01 -14.78
C TYR A 410 -12.03 14.53 -14.48
N THR A 411 -12.70 14.28 -13.36
CA THR A 411 -13.14 12.93 -12.97
C THR A 411 -14.52 12.65 -13.52
N ALA A 412 -14.75 11.41 -13.96
CA ALA A 412 -16.07 10.97 -14.40
C ALA A 412 -16.46 9.66 -13.71
N SER A 413 -17.72 9.49 -13.35
CA SER A 413 -18.11 8.36 -12.48
C SER A 413 -19.33 7.59 -12.96
N VAL A 414 -19.27 6.27 -12.78
CA VAL A 414 -20.40 5.37 -13.04
C VAL A 414 -20.74 4.55 -11.81
N LEU A 415 -22.00 4.64 -11.38
CA LEU A 415 -22.55 3.86 -10.26
C LEU A 415 -23.37 2.68 -10.77
N PHE A 416 -23.03 1.47 -10.35
CA PHE A 416 -23.88 0.30 -10.55
C PHE A 416 -24.81 0.07 -9.37
N VAL A 417 -26.11 -0.10 -9.61
CA VAL A 417 -27.10 -0.24 -8.53
C VAL A 417 -27.95 -1.51 -8.68
N CYS A 418 -27.84 -2.46 -7.75
CA CYS A 418 -28.75 -3.61 -7.65
C CYS A 418 -29.63 -3.53 -6.40
N ASP A 419 -30.34 -4.60 -6.03
CA ASP A 419 -31.19 -4.56 -4.82
C ASP A 419 -30.34 -4.49 -3.55
N ASP A 420 -29.39 -5.42 -3.40
CA ASP A 420 -28.70 -5.69 -2.13
C ASP A 420 -27.21 -5.36 -2.12
N ASN A 421 -26.66 -4.93 -3.26
CA ASN A 421 -25.23 -4.71 -3.48
C ASN A 421 -24.34 -5.90 -3.10
N LYS A 422 -24.87 -7.13 -3.06
CA LYS A 422 -24.09 -8.34 -2.72
C LYS A 422 -23.62 -9.12 -3.92
N THR A 423 -24.32 -8.99 -5.04
CA THR A 423 -24.14 -9.89 -6.19
C THR A 423 -23.80 -9.10 -7.45
N LEU A 424 -24.81 -8.52 -8.08
CA LEU A 424 -24.72 -7.99 -9.44
C LEU A 424 -23.93 -6.68 -9.52
N SER A 425 -24.20 -5.69 -8.67
CA SER A 425 -23.54 -4.39 -8.76
C SER A 425 -22.04 -4.42 -8.38
N PRO A 426 -21.57 -5.18 -7.37
CA PRO A 426 -20.12 -5.31 -7.13
C PRO A 426 -19.40 -6.09 -8.24
N ALA A 427 -20.08 -7.06 -8.86
CA ALA A 427 -19.54 -7.75 -10.04
C ALA A 427 -19.38 -6.78 -11.22
N CYS A 428 -20.37 -5.89 -11.44
CA CYS A 428 -20.28 -4.84 -12.46
C CYS A 428 -19.16 -3.85 -12.18
N GLU A 429 -19.01 -3.39 -10.93
CA GLU A 429 -17.91 -2.50 -10.53
C GLU A 429 -16.54 -3.15 -10.82
N CYS A 430 -16.36 -4.41 -10.44
CA CYS A 430 -15.11 -5.13 -10.68
C CYS A 430 -14.77 -5.22 -12.18
N ILE A 431 -15.77 -5.57 -13.00
CA ILE A 431 -15.62 -5.67 -14.46
C ILE A 431 -15.33 -4.30 -15.07
N MET A 432 -16.07 -3.26 -14.67
CA MET A 432 -15.91 -1.92 -15.21
C MET A 432 -14.56 -1.30 -14.83
N ARG A 433 -14.10 -1.47 -13.59
CA ARG A 433 -12.75 -1.06 -13.18
C ARG A 433 -11.67 -1.73 -14.02
N GLN A 434 -11.81 -3.04 -14.29
CA GLN A 434 -10.90 -3.73 -15.20
C GLN A 434 -10.95 -3.13 -16.61
N LEU A 435 -12.14 -2.86 -17.16
CA LEU A 435 -12.26 -2.23 -18.48
C LEU A 435 -11.62 -0.84 -18.52
N PHE A 436 -11.76 -0.05 -17.45
CA PHE A 436 -11.10 1.25 -17.33
C PHE A 436 -9.57 1.11 -17.31
N GLU A 437 -9.04 0.18 -16.52
CA GLU A 437 -7.59 -0.06 -16.43
C GLU A 437 -7.00 -0.60 -17.75
N ASP A 438 -7.68 -1.55 -18.38
CA ASP A 438 -7.22 -2.20 -19.62
C ASP A 438 -7.23 -1.24 -20.83
N ASN A 439 -8.01 -0.15 -20.75
CA ASN A 439 -8.16 0.82 -21.83
C ASN A 439 -7.60 2.22 -21.54
N ALA A 440 -7.01 2.45 -20.36
CA ALA A 440 -6.34 3.71 -20.04
C ALA A 440 -5.14 3.99 -20.98
N PRO A 441 -4.76 5.27 -21.19
CA PRO A 441 -5.32 6.50 -20.63
C PRO A 441 -6.51 7.10 -21.41
N TYR A 442 -7.24 8.05 -20.81
CA TYR A 442 -8.40 8.73 -21.39
C TYR A 442 -8.23 10.25 -21.51
N CYS A 443 -8.91 10.84 -22.48
CA CYS A 443 -9.04 12.29 -22.67
C CYS A 443 -10.51 12.69 -22.88
N SER A 444 -10.82 13.99 -22.86
CA SER A 444 -12.16 14.50 -23.09
C SER A 444 -12.53 14.35 -24.57
N GLU A 445 -13.79 13.99 -24.84
CA GLU A 445 -14.34 13.97 -26.20
C GLU A 445 -14.40 15.38 -26.82
N PHE A 446 -14.33 16.43 -26.00
CA PHE A 446 -14.41 17.83 -26.42
C PHE A 446 -13.04 18.47 -26.67
N ASP A 447 -12.00 17.99 -25.98
CA ASP A 447 -10.63 18.46 -26.12
C ASP A 447 -9.63 17.36 -25.73
N ILE A 448 -8.84 16.89 -26.69
CA ILE A 448 -7.79 15.87 -26.48
C ILE A 448 -6.68 16.32 -25.54
N GLY A 449 -6.54 17.63 -25.32
CA GLY A 449 -5.63 18.19 -24.31
C GLY A 449 -6.14 18.03 -22.89
N ILE A 450 -7.43 17.69 -22.71
CA ILE A 450 -8.05 17.47 -21.40
C ILE A 450 -8.03 15.97 -21.07
N GLY A 451 -7.34 15.54 -20.02
CA GLY A 451 -7.39 14.17 -19.49
C GLY A 451 -8.72 13.86 -18.79
N VAL A 452 -9.09 12.58 -18.71
CA VAL A 452 -10.25 12.14 -17.93
C VAL A 452 -9.86 10.98 -17.03
N GLU A 453 -10.27 11.03 -15.76
CA GLU A 453 -10.12 9.93 -14.81
C GLU A 453 -11.48 9.30 -14.54
N PRO A 454 -11.87 8.26 -15.32
CA PRO A 454 -13.09 7.54 -15.07
C PRO A 454 -12.91 6.60 -13.86
N TYR A 455 -13.87 6.61 -12.95
CA TYR A 455 -13.98 5.64 -11.87
C TYR A 455 -15.37 5.04 -11.81
N CYS A 456 -15.50 3.93 -11.07
CA CYS A 456 -16.75 3.20 -10.95
C CYS A 456 -16.96 2.78 -9.51
N GLU A 457 -18.21 2.83 -9.06
CA GLU A 457 -18.65 2.40 -7.75
C GLU A 457 -19.88 1.50 -7.88
N SER A 458 -20.25 0.84 -6.79
CA SER A 458 -21.48 0.07 -6.72
C SER A 458 -22.23 0.33 -5.41
N ALA A 459 -23.55 0.26 -5.52
CA ALA A 459 -24.47 0.38 -4.40
C ALA A 459 -25.70 -0.51 -4.60
N GLY A 460 -26.63 -0.46 -3.64
CA GLY A 460 -27.92 -1.13 -3.78
C GLY A 460 -29.05 -0.43 -3.06
N ILE A 461 -30.24 -0.46 -3.65
CA ILE A 461 -31.43 0.30 -3.20
C ILE A 461 -31.85 -0.11 -1.78
N TYR A 462 -31.83 -1.41 -1.54
CA TYR A 462 -32.16 -2.06 -0.28
C TYR A 462 -30.95 -2.75 0.34
N ALA A 463 -29.76 -2.45 -0.20
CA ALA A 463 -28.51 -2.85 0.43
C ALA A 463 -28.47 -2.23 1.80
N VAL A 464 -27.77 -2.90 2.67
CA VAL A 464 -27.49 -2.34 3.96
C VAL A 464 -26.00 -2.34 4.13
N ASP A 465 -25.52 -1.29 4.78
CA ASP A 465 -24.12 -0.93 4.71
C ASP A 465 -23.23 -1.96 5.42
N ASP A 466 -22.06 -2.19 4.84
CA ASP A 466 -20.95 -2.97 5.37
C ASP A 466 -21.16 -4.48 5.47
N GLU A 467 -22.10 -5.05 4.71
CA GLU A 467 -22.18 -6.49 4.55
C GLU A 467 -21.14 -7.01 3.54
N THR A 468 -20.77 -8.27 3.72
CA THR A 468 -19.94 -8.96 2.73
C THR A 468 -20.76 -9.24 1.47
N VAL A 469 -20.11 -9.09 0.32
CA VAL A 469 -20.63 -9.62 -0.95
C VAL A 469 -20.95 -11.12 -0.84
N ASP A 470 -21.87 -11.58 -1.68
CA ASP A 470 -22.25 -12.99 -1.72
C ASP A 470 -20.99 -13.85 -1.99
N PRO A 471 -20.63 -14.81 -1.11
CA PRO A 471 -19.39 -15.57 -1.27
C PRO A 471 -19.32 -16.38 -2.56
N LYS A 472 -20.47 -16.87 -3.06
CA LYS A 472 -20.50 -17.61 -4.34
C LYS A 472 -20.28 -16.66 -5.50
N MET A 473 -20.82 -15.44 -5.43
CA MET A 473 -20.50 -14.41 -6.42
C MET A 473 -19.02 -14.05 -6.36
N ALA A 474 -18.46 -13.85 -5.18
CA ALA A 474 -17.04 -13.51 -5.02
C ALA A 474 -16.10 -14.59 -5.58
N GLU A 475 -16.38 -15.86 -5.28
CA GLU A 475 -15.68 -17.01 -5.87
C GLU A 475 -15.82 -17.01 -7.40
N THR A 476 -17.03 -16.79 -7.91
CA THR A 476 -17.29 -16.83 -9.36
C THR A 476 -16.61 -15.67 -10.11
N VAL A 477 -16.63 -14.45 -9.56
CA VAL A 477 -15.91 -13.31 -10.17
C VAL A 477 -14.40 -13.56 -10.14
N ALA A 478 -13.86 -14.13 -9.05
CA ALA A 478 -12.45 -14.51 -9.00
C ALA A 478 -12.08 -15.55 -10.07
N GLU A 479 -12.94 -16.55 -10.31
CA GLU A 479 -12.74 -17.59 -11.32
C GLU A 479 -12.86 -17.06 -12.76
N GLU A 480 -13.86 -16.23 -13.05
CA GLU A 480 -14.20 -15.81 -14.43
C GLU A 480 -13.52 -14.50 -14.87
N ILE A 481 -13.24 -13.60 -13.93
CA ILE A 481 -12.67 -12.26 -14.19
C ILE A 481 -11.20 -12.18 -13.74
N GLY A 482 -10.77 -13.06 -12.81
CA GLY A 482 -9.40 -13.06 -12.28
C GLY A 482 -9.14 -11.97 -11.22
N ARG A 483 -10.21 -11.35 -10.70
CA ARG A 483 -10.17 -10.34 -9.64
C ARG A 483 -11.11 -10.75 -8.50
N ARG A 484 -10.69 -10.50 -7.27
CA ARG A 484 -11.47 -10.81 -6.07
C ARG A 484 -12.32 -9.62 -5.66
N ILE A 485 -13.59 -9.87 -5.34
CA ILE A 485 -14.52 -8.84 -4.84
C ILE A 485 -14.84 -8.99 -3.35
N ASP A 486 -14.20 -9.92 -2.63
CA ASP A 486 -14.47 -10.17 -1.20
C ASP A 486 -14.11 -8.98 -0.29
N HIS A 487 -13.33 -8.04 -0.83
CA HIS A 487 -12.96 -6.80 -0.16
C HIS A 487 -14.05 -5.72 -0.30
N TYR A 488 -14.98 -5.86 -1.26
CA TYR A 488 -16.12 -4.96 -1.36
C TYR A 488 -17.03 -5.15 -0.16
N ARG A 489 -17.59 -4.01 0.24
CA ARG A 489 -18.57 -3.88 1.32
C ARG A 489 -19.80 -3.23 0.73
N THR A 490 -20.95 -3.80 1.03
CA THR A 490 -22.20 -3.31 0.48
C THR A 490 -22.44 -1.87 0.92
N THR A 491 -22.89 -1.05 -0.01
CA THR A 491 -23.21 0.36 0.19
C THR A 491 -24.65 0.57 -0.22
N ARG A 492 -25.44 1.18 0.67
CA ARG A 492 -26.81 1.55 0.40
C ARG A 492 -26.84 2.77 -0.50
N ALA A 493 -27.53 2.63 -1.61
CA ALA A 493 -27.74 3.72 -2.53
C ALA A 493 -28.66 4.77 -1.89
N CYS A 494 -28.16 5.99 -1.76
CA CYS A 494 -28.87 7.13 -1.18
C CYS A 494 -28.62 8.40 -2.01
N ALA A 495 -29.31 9.50 -1.67
CA ALA A 495 -29.24 10.74 -2.45
C ALA A 495 -27.80 11.21 -2.72
N SER A 496 -26.92 11.16 -1.71
CA SER A 496 -25.52 11.55 -1.90
C SER A 496 -24.77 10.62 -2.85
N VAL A 497 -24.94 9.29 -2.71
CA VAL A 497 -24.30 8.31 -3.59
C VAL A 497 -24.74 8.50 -5.05
N TYR A 498 -26.01 8.86 -5.28
CA TYR A 498 -26.50 9.20 -6.62
C TYR A 498 -25.98 10.55 -7.11
N ASP A 499 -25.87 11.55 -6.23
CA ASP A 499 -25.39 12.88 -6.59
C ASP A 499 -23.91 12.90 -6.98
N ASP A 500 -23.10 12.10 -6.29
CA ASP A 500 -21.66 11.96 -6.51
C ASP A 500 -21.31 11.19 -7.81
N ASN A 501 -22.33 10.68 -8.52
CA ASN A 501 -22.15 9.87 -9.71
C ASN A 501 -22.72 10.51 -11.00
N ASP A 502 -21.92 10.55 -12.07
CA ASP A 502 -22.29 11.18 -13.35
C ASP A 502 -23.28 10.30 -14.16
N LEU A 503 -23.14 8.98 -14.08
CA LEU A 503 -24.03 8.01 -14.72
C LEU A 503 -24.42 6.91 -13.74
N ILE A 504 -25.72 6.63 -13.63
CA ILE A 504 -26.26 5.60 -12.74
C ILE A 504 -26.85 4.48 -13.59
N LEU A 505 -26.28 3.27 -13.47
CA LEU A 505 -26.70 2.07 -14.18
C LEU A 505 -27.27 1.02 -13.22
N THR A 506 -28.58 0.86 -13.24
CA THR A 506 -29.27 -0.20 -12.50
C THR A 506 -29.26 -1.51 -13.28
N LEU A 507 -29.42 -2.62 -12.57
CA LEU A 507 -29.46 -3.94 -13.19
C LEU A 507 -30.84 -4.25 -13.81
N ARG A 508 -31.90 -3.59 -13.33
CA ARG A 508 -33.29 -3.80 -13.75
C ARG A 508 -34.05 -2.49 -13.94
N ASP A 509 -35.07 -2.52 -14.81
CA ASP A 509 -35.88 -1.35 -15.14
C ASP A 509 -36.66 -0.83 -13.94
N GLU A 510 -37.14 -1.71 -13.05
CA GLU A 510 -37.91 -1.29 -11.87
C GLU A 510 -37.04 -0.47 -10.91
N GLN A 511 -35.75 -0.82 -10.79
CA GLN A 511 -34.78 -0.09 -9.95
C GLN A 511 -34.54 1.32 -10.51
N ALA A 512 -34.38 1.46 -11.82
CA ALA A 512 -34.19 2.77 -12.45
C ALA A 512 -35.44 3.63 -12.27
N PHE A 513 -36.62 3.04 -12.41
CA PHE A 513 -37.89 3.72 -12.18
C PHE A 513 -38.03 4.18 -10.73
N GLU A 514 -37.68 3.34 -9.76
CA GLU A 514 -37.74 3.69 -8.34
C GLU A 514 -36.81 4.86 -7.98
N ILE A 515 -35.58 4.84 -8.50
CA ILE A 515 -34.64 5.96 -8.31
C ILE A 515 -35.16 7.24 -8.97
N ALA A 516 -35.65 7.15 -10.21
CA ALA A 516 -36.15 8.31 -10.95
C ALA A 516 -37.46 8.88 -10.38
N ASP A 517 -38.32 8.06 -9.76
CA ASP A 517 -39.54 8.52 -9.07
C ASP A 517 -39.21 9.19 -7.74
N ALA A 518 -38.25 8.65 -7.00
CA ALA A 518 -37.77 9.22 -5.74
C ALA A 518 -36.94 10.50 -5.94
N PHE A 519 -36.18 10.58 -7.04
CA PHE A 519 -35.28 11.68 -7.38
C PHE A 519 -35.49 12.14 -8.84
N PRO A 520 -36.61 12.83 -9.15
CA PRO A 520 -36.96 13.24 -10.52
C PRO A 520 -35.88 14.08 -11.23
N GLU A 521 -35.10 14.84 -10.46
CA GLU A 521 -33.97 15.64 -10.94
C GLU A 521 -32.83 14.82 -11.54
N MET A 522 -32.74 13.51 -11.24
CA MET A 522 -31.67 12.63 -11.71
C MET A 522 -32.09 11.78 -12.91
N CYS A 523 -33.34 11.91 -13.39
CA CYS A 523 -33.91 11.03 -14.41
C CYS A 523 -33.12 10.99 -15.74
N GLU A 524 -32.36 12.04 -16.06
CA GLU A 524 -31.56 12.11 -17.28
C GLU A 524 -30.25 11.29 -17.22
N ARG A 525 -29.79 10.93 -16.01
CA ARG A 525 -28.56 10.16 -15.76
C ARG A 525 -28.79 8.77 -15.16
N VAL A 526 -30.05 8.38 -14.93
CA VAL A 526 -30.42 7.07 -14.36
C VAL A 526 -30.99 6.18 -15.44
N PHE A 527 -30.35 5.04 -15.68
CA PHE A 527 -30.82 4.03 -16.61
C PHE A 527 -30.65 2.64 -16.00
N SER A 528 -31.48 1.69 -16.41
CA SER A 528 -31.10 0.29 -16.32
C SER A 528 -30.14 -0.08 -17.46
N ILE A 529 -29.39 -1.16 -17.34
CA ILE A 529 -28.57 -1.70 -18.46
C ILE A 529 -29.41 -1.89 -19.73
N SER A 530 -30.66 -2.35 -19.59
CA SER A 530 -31.60 -2.53 -20.71
C SER A 530 -32.00 -1.21 -21.36
N SER A 531 -32.46 -0.24 -20.56
CA SER A 531 -32.93 1.05 -21.06
C SER A 531 -31.77 1.89 -21.58
N TYR A 532 -30.58 1.78 -20.98
CA TYR A 532 -29.35 2.38 -21.47
C TYR A 532 -28.98 1.84 -22.85
N ALA A 533 -28.91 0.51 -23.01
CA ALA A 533 -28.64 -0.12 -24.30
C ALA A 533 -29.66 0.32 -25.37
N ALA A 534 -30.95 0.35 -25.02
CA ALA A 534 -32.01 0.82 -25.92
C ALA A 534 -31.84 2.30 -26.29
N ALA A 535 -31.48 3.16 -25.35
CA ALA A 535 -31.22 4.58 -25.59
C ALA A 535 -30.02 4.80 -26.54
N LYS A 536 -29.06 3.88 -26.56
CA LYS A 536 -27.93 3.87 -27.52
C LYS A 536 -28.24 3.18 -28.84
N GLY A 537 -29.48 2.73 -29.06
CA GLY A 537 -29.90 2.06 -30.30
C GLY A 537 -29.40 0.62 -30.42
N LEU A 538 -28.91 0.01 -29.33
CA LEU A 538 -28.50 -1.38 -29.27
C LEU A 538 -29.73 -2.26 -29.08
N VAL A 539 -30.43 -2.52 -30.19
CA VAL A 539 -31.65 -3.32 -30.21
C VAL A 539 -31.34 -4.75 -30.64
N ILE A 540 -31.37 -5.69 -29.69
CA ILE A 540 -31.26 -7.12 -30.01
C ILE A 540 -32.61 -7.64 -30.51
N LYS A 541 -32.59 -8.36 -31.63
CA LYS A 541 -33.76 -9.05 -32.16
C LYS A 541 -33.56 -10.55 -32.07
N ASP A 542 -34.59 -11.27 -31.64
CA ASP A 542 -34.60 -12.74 -31.70
C ASP A 542 -34.65 -13.22 -33.16
N GLU A 543 -34.54 -14.55 -33.36
CA GLU A 543 -34.65 -15.18 -34.68
C GLU A 543 -35.98 -14.88 -35.41
N GLN A 544 -36.98 -14.35 -34.69
CA GLN A 544 -38.30 -13.95 -35.21
C GLN A 544 -38.42 -12.44 -35.42
N GLY A 545 -37.34 -11.67 -35.25
CA GLY A 545 -37.28 -10.24 -35.46
C GLY A 545 -37.89 -9.39 -34.34
N ARG A 546 -38.25 -9.99 -33.20
CA ARG A 546 -38.81 -9.28 -32.03
C ARG A 546 -37.69 -8.71 -31.19
N ILE A 547 -37.88 -7.49 -30.70
CA ILE A 547 -36.93 -6.84 -29.79
C ILE A 547 -36.89 -7.62 -28.48
N VAL A 548 -35.70 -8.00 -28.05
CA VAL A 548 -35.44 -8.70 -26.79
C VAL A 548 -34.71 -7.73 -25.86
N SER A 549 -35.19 -7.59 -24.62
CA SER A 549 -34.53 -6.79 -23.59
C SER A 549 -33.25 -7.46 -23.11
N VAL A 550 -32.31 -6.66 -22.60
CA VAL A 550 -31.15 -7.21 -21.89
C VAL A 550 -31.66 -7.97 -20.66
N SER A 551 -31.31 -9.25 -20.55
CA SER A 551 -31.72 -10.07 -19.42
C SER A 551 -30.47 -10.53 -18.68
N ILE A 552 -30.34 -10.07 -17.44
CA ILE A 552 -29.28 -10.50 -16.51
C ILE A 552 -29.96 -11.41 -15.49
N PRO A 553 -29.57 -12.71 -15.40
CA PRO A 553 -30.14 -13.60 -14.40
C PRO A 553 -29.81 -13.08 -13.00
N ASP A 554 -30.78 -13.16 -12.08
CA ASP A 554 -30.50 -12.96 -10.66
C ASP A 554 -30.05 -14.30 -10.07
N PRO A 555 -28.79 -14.43 -9.63
CA PRO A 555 -28.25 -15.71 -9.18
C PRO A 555 -28.58 -16.03 -7.72
N LYS A 556 -29.30 -15.15 -6.99
CA LYS A 556 -29.50 -15.29 -5.54
C LYS A 556 -30.19 -16.61 -5.18
N GLY A 557 -29.50 -17.43 -4.37
CA GLY A 557 -29.99 -18.74 -3.93
C GLY A 557 -29.88 -19.87 -4.97
N GLU A 558 -29.39 -19.58 -6.18
CA GLU A 558 -29.28 -20.54 -7.27
C GLU A 558 -27.98 -21.39 -7.20
N ASN A 559 -27.85 -22.33 -8.14
CA ASN A 559 -26.66 -23.17 -8.28
C ASN A 559 -25.45 -22.41 -8.90
N LYS A 560 -24.24 -22.98 -8.81
CA LYS A 560 -23.00 -22.36 -9.30
C LYS A 560 -23.03 -22.01 -10.80
N GLU A 561 -23.70 -22.82 -11.64
CA GLU A 561 -23.78 -22.56 -13.08
C GLU A 561 -24.53 -21.26 -13.38
N THR A 562 -25.55 -20.92 -12.59
CA THR A 562 -26.28 -19.65 -12.72
C THR A 562 -25.39 -18.44 -12.39
N TYR A 563 -24.54 -18.53 -11.36
CA TYR A 563 -23.58 -17.46 -11.04
C TYR A 563 -22.58 -17.26 -12.19
N VAL A 564 -22.00 -18.35 -12.70
CA VAL A 564 -21.05 -18.31 -13.83
C VAL A 564 -21.71 -17.68 -15.06
N HIS A 565 -22.93 -18.11 -15.39
CA HIS A 565 -23.67 -17.53 -16.51
C HIS A 565 -23.93 -16.04 -16.32
N THR A 566 -24.29 -15.63 -15.10
CA THR A 566 -24.54 -14.23 -14.74
C THR A 566 -23.28 -13.37 -14.91
N VAL A 567 -22.13 -13.78 -14.35
CA VAL A 567 -20.87 -13.01 -14.47
C VAL A 567 -20.43 -12.89 -15.92
N ARG A 568 -20.53 -13.96 -16.71
CA ARG A 568 -20.22 -13.92 -18.16
C ARG A 568 -21.15 -12.99 -18.92
N ALA A 569 -22.45 -13.00 -18.60
CA ALA A 569 -23.42 -12.12 -19.22
C ALA A 569 -23.12 -10.65 -18.87
N LEU A 570 -22.87 -10.34 -17.59
CA LEU A 570 -22.47 -9.00 -17.14
C LEU A 570 -21.23 -8.52 -17.89
N LYS A 571 -20.19 -9.35 -17.98
CA LYS A 571 -18.96 -9.01 -18.70
C LYS A 571 -19.21 -8.68 -20.16
N ALA A 572 -19.91 -9.56 -20.87
CA ALA A 572 -20.21 -9.36 -22.29
C ALA A 572 -21.03 -8.09 -22.53
N TRP A 573 -22.02 -7.81 -21.66
CA TRP A 573 -22.83 -6.60 -21.77
C TRP A 573 -22.02 -5.33 -21.48
N LEU A 574 -21.21 -5.32 -20.43
CA LEU A 574 -20.38 -4.17 -20.11
C LEU A 574 -19.33 -3.91 -21.18
N GLU A 575 -18.72 -4.95 -21.78
CA GLU A 575 -17.82 -4.79 -22.93
C GLU A 575 -18.51 -4.15 -24.14
N ILE A 576 -19.76 -4.51 -24.43
CA ILE A 576 -20.56 -3.93 -25.52
C ILE A 576 -20.92 -2.46 -25.21
N LEU A 577 -21.27 -2.17 -23.96
CA LEU A 577 -21.72 -0.84 -23.54
C LEU A 577 -20.57 0.14 -23.26
N PHE A 578 -19.37 -0.38 -23.00
CA PHE A 578 -18.21 0.40 -22.57
C PHE A 578 -17.91 1.63 -23.43
N PRO A 579 -17.90 1.56 -24.79
CA PRO A 579 -17.64 2.75 -25.60
C PRO A 579 -18.72 3.82 -25.48
N TYR A 580 -19.97 3.42 -25.21
CA TYR A 580 -21.08 4.35 -25.03
C TYR A 580 -21.05 4.98 -23.64
N ILE A 581 -20.67 4.20 -22.62
CA ILE A 581 -20.49 4.67 -21.25
C ILE A 581 -19.38 5.73 -21.22
N LEU A 582 -18.22 5.44 -21.81
CA LEU A 582 -17.13 6.42 -21.93
C LEU A 582 -17.62 7.72 -22.58
N LYS A 583 -18.35 7.60 -23.69
CA LYS A 583 -18.90 8.77 -24.38
C LYS A 583 -19.82 9.61 -23.50
N ASP A 584 -20.74 8.98 -22.76
CA ASP A 584 -21.64 9.72 -21.87
C ASP A 584 -20.93 10.35 -20.67
N LEU A 585 -19.79 9.78 -20.26
CA LEU A 585 -18.86 10.39 -19.30
C LEU A 585 -18.01 11.51 -19.92
N GLY A 586 -18.21 11.83 -21.21
CA GLY A 586 -17.42 12.79 -21.96
C GLY A 586 -15.98 12.34 -22.23
N ALA A 587 -15.70 11.04 -22.10
CA ALA A 587 -14.37 10.45 -22.20
C ALA A 587 -14.17 9.70 -23.53
N GLU A 588 -12.97 9.82 -24.10
CA GLU A 588 -12.47 9.01 -25.20
C GLU A 588 -11.10 8.42 -24.84
N LYS A 589 -10.75 7.32 -25.50
CA LYS A 589 -9.42 6.70 -25.36
C LYS A 589 -8.39 7.53 -26.14
N PHE A 590 -7.22 7.76 -25.53
CA PHE A 590 -6.12 8.53 -26.13
C PHE A 590 -5.52 7.88 -27.39
#